data_AF-S8CA30-F1
#
_entry.id   AF-S8CA30-F1
#
_cell.length_a   1.000
_cell.length_b   1.000
_cell.length_c   1.000
_cell.angle_alpha   90.00
_cell.angle_beta   90.00
_cell.angle_gamma   90.00
#
_symmetry.space_group_name_H-M   'P 1'
#
loop_
_entity.id
_entity.type
_entity.pdbx_description
1 polymer ?
#
loop_
_entity_poly.entity_id
_entity_poly.type
_entity_poly.pdbx_seq_one_letter_code
_entity_poly.pdbx_strand_id
1 'polypeptide(L)'
;HYRSILQQNPDNPLILRNYAQYLNSNRDLRGAEEYYSRAVLADPGDGEILSEFAKWIWELHGDKERAEGYFQRGVQAASQDRY
;
A
#
# COMPACT_ATOMS: atom_id res chain seq x y z
N HIS A 1 15.67 1.31 12.18
CA HIS A 1 15.19 2.71 12.06
C HIS A 1 13.66 2.75 11.92
N TYR A 2 13.05 2.03 10.97
CA TYR A 2 11.58 1.95 10.79
C TYR A 2 10.77 1.62 12.05
N ARG A 3 11.21 0.66 12.88
CA ARG A 3 10.49 0.30 14.13
C ARG A 3 10.30 1.46 15.11
N SER A 4 11.26 2.38 15.23
CA SER A 4 11.15 3.55 16.11
C SER A 4 10.16 4.58 15.52
N ILE A 5 10.19 4.74 14.20
CA ILE A 5 9.27 5.65 13.49
C ILE A 5 7.83 5.13 13.56
N LEU A 6 7.63 3.81 13.40
CA LEU A 6 6.32 3.15 13.55
C LEU A 6 5.79 3.20 14.99
N GLN A 7 6.66 3.28 16.00
CA GLN A 7 6.21 3.50 17.38
C GLN A 7 5.70 4.93 17.61
N GLN A 8 6.29 5.91 16.93
CA GLN A 8 5.90 7.31 17.06
C GLN A 8 4.68 7.66 16.18
N ASN A 9 4.56 7.02 15.02
CA ASN A 9 3.50 7.27 14.04
C ASN A 9 3.01 5.92 13.45
N PRO A 10 2.27 5.12 14.23
CA PRO A 10 1.89 3.75 13.85
C PRO A 10 0.93 3.68 12.65
N ASP A 11 0.19 4.76 12.40
CA ASP A 11 -0.86 4.83 11.39
C ASP A 11 -0.52 5.82 10.27
N ASN A 12 0.74 6.25 10.16
CA ASN A 12 1.11 7.15 9.07
C ASN A 12 1.23 6.35 7.76
N PRO A 13 0.37 6.62 6.75
CA PRO A 13 0.27 5.83 5.53
C PRO A 13 1.57 5.83 4.71
N LEU A 14 2.32 6.95 4.68
CA LEU A 14 3.62 7.06 4.02
C LEU A 14 4.68 6.18 4.69
N ILE A 15 4.72 6.14 6.02
CA ILE A 15 5.69 5.30 6.75
C ILE A 15 5.36 3.82 6.55
N LEU A 16 4.07 3.47 6.60
CA LEU A 16 3.59 2.10 6.39
C LEU A 16 3.93 1.60 4.99
N ARG A 17 3.65 2.38 3.92
CA ARG A 17 3.99 1.99 2.54
C ARG A 17 5.50 1.82 2.33
N ASN A 18 6.30 2.76 2.85
CA ASN A 18 7.75 2.73 2.69
C ASN A 18 8.36 1.51 3.41
N TYR A 19 7.80 1.15 4.57
CA TYR A 19 8.22 -0.05 5.27
C TYR A 19 7.79 -1.33 4.53
N ALA A 20 6.59 -1.36 3.94
CA ALA A 20 6.15 -2.47 3.11
C ALA A 20 7.08 -2.70 1.90
N GLN A 21 7.49 -1.64 1.21
CA GLN A 21 8.48 -1.70 0.13
C GLN A 21 9.84 -2.24 0.59
N TYR A 22 10.29 -1.80 1.77
CA TYR A 22 11.51 -2.31 2.37
C TYR A 22 11.41 -3.81 2.67
N LEU A 23 10.31 -4.28 3.25
CA LEU A 23 10.08 -5.70 3.53
C LEU A 23 10.04 -6.53 2.24
N ASN A 24 9.37 -6.03 1.20
CA ASN A 24 9.32 -6.67 -0.11
C ASN A 24 10.73 -6.84 -0.71
N SER A 25 11.56 -5.80 -0.60
CA SER A 25 12.96 -5.82 -1.05
C SER A 25 13.82 -6.84 -0.28
N ASN A 26 13.48 -7.11 0.98
CA ASN A 26 14.11 -8.15 1.81
C ASN A 26 13.47 -9.55 1.62
N ARG A 27 12.60 -9.73 0.62
CA ARG A 27 11.84 -10.97 0.36
C ARG A 27 10.88 -11.37 1.49
N ASP A 28 10.57 -10.45 2.41
CA ASP A 28 9.50 -10.65 3.40
C ASP A 28 8.16 -10.22 2.81
N LEU A 29 7.58 -11.12 2.02
CA LEU A 29 6.35 -10.87 1.28
C LEU A 29 5.14 -10.76 2.20
N ARG A 30 5.10 -11.58 3.26
CA ARG A 30 3.99 -11.57 4.22
C ARG A 30 3.98 -10.28 5.04
N GLY A 31 5.16 -9.84 5.49
CA GLY A 31 5.30 -8.54 6.13
C GLY A 31 4.94 -7.40 5.18
N ALA A 32 5.39 -7.44 3.92
CA ALA A 32 5.02 -6.43 2.93
C ALA A 32 3.50 -6.33 2.75
N GLU A 33 2.80 -7.46 2.60
CA GLU A 33 1.34 -7.48 2.46
C GLU A 33 0.62 -6.86 3.66
N GLU A 34 1.07 -7.19 4.88
CA GLU A 34 0.50 -6.65 6.11
C GLU A 34 0.62 -5.12 6.15
N TYR A 35 1.81 -4.59 5.85
CA TYR A 35 2.07 -3.15 5.93
C TYR A 35 1.45 -2.36 4.78
N TYR A 36 1.36 -2.93 3.57
CA TYR A 36 0.58 -2.34 2.48
C TYR A 36 -0.91 -2.28 2.83
N SER A 37 -1.46 -3.37 3.39
CA SER A 37 -2.86 -3.42 3.82
C SER A 37 -3.15 -2.37 4.89
N ARG A 38 -2.25 -2.21 5.87
CA ARG A 38 -2.35 -1.15 6.87
C ARG A 38 -2.27 0.25 6.28
N ALA A 39 -1.40 0.48 5.28
CA ALA A 39 -1.29 1.77 4.60
C ALA A 39 -2.61 2.14 3.90
N VAL A 40 -3.25 1.18 3.20
CA VAL A 40 -4.57 1.38 2.56
C VAL A 40 -5.68 1.63 3.58
N LEU A 41 -5.61 1.03 4.78
CA LEU A 41 -6.58 1.29 5.85
C LEU A 41 -6.38 2.66 6.50
N ALA A 42 -5.13 3.11 6.62
CA ALA A 42 -4.78 4.40 7.18
C ALA A 42 -5.19 5.56 6.25
N ASP A 43 -5.03 5.37 4.93
CA ASP A 43 -5.55 6.31 3.93
C ASP A 43 -6.15 5.56 2.72
N PRO A 44 -7.47 5.29 2.76
CA PRO A 44 -8.15 4.60 1.67
C PRO A 44 -8.36 5.48 0.43
N GLY A 45 -8.06 6.78 0.51
CA GLY A 45 -8.14 7.75 -0.57
C GLY A 45 -6.80 8.07 -1.23
N ASP A 46 -5.70 7.49 -0.75
CA ASP A 46 -4.39 7.68 -1.37
C ASP A 46 -4.27 6.80 -2.63
N GLY A 47 -4.42 7.43 -3.79
CA GLY A 47 -4.31 6.76 -5.09
C GLY A 47 -2.93 6.17 -5.37
N GLU A 48 -1.86 6.69 -4.78
CA GLU A 48 -0.50 6.17 -4.93
C GLU A 48 -0.36 4.86 -4.16
N ILE A 49 -0.80 4.80 -2.90
CA ILE A 49 -0.77 3.58 -2.08
C ILE A 49 -1.60 2.46 -2.74
N LEU A 50 -2.79 2.81 -3.23
CA LEU A 50 -3.67 1.85 -3.92
C LEU A 50 -3.02 1.30 -5.20
N SER A 51 -2.39 2.17 -6.00
CA SER A 51 -1.73 1.78 -7.25
C SER A 51 -0.48 0.92 -7.01
N GLU A 52 0.34 1.26 -6.02
CA GLU A 52 1.51 0.47 -5.65
C GLU A 52 1.12 -0.92 -5.13
N PHE A 53 0.12 -0.99 -4.25
CA PHE A 53 -0.33 -2.26 -3.71
C PHE A 53 -0.96 -3.15 -4.78
N ALA A 54 -1.76 -2.57 -5.68
CA ALA A 54 -2.32 -3.27 -6.83
C ALA A 54 -1.23 -3.90 -7.71
N LYS A 55 -0.20 -3.11 -8.05
CA LYS A 55 0.95 -3.57 -8.83
C LYS A 55 1.68 -4.71 -8.13
N TRP A 56 1.91 -4.58 -6.82
CA TRP A 56 2.57 -5.61 -6.02
C TRP A 56 1.80 -6.93 -6.01
N ILE A 57 0.47 -6.90 -5.82
CA ILE A 57 -0.40 -8.09 -5.86
C ILE A 57 -0.32 -8.77 -7.23
N TRP A 58 -0.36 -8.00 -8.32
CA TRP A 58 -0.25 -8.57 -9.66
C TRP A 58 1.13 -9.21 -9.87
N GLU A 59 2.22 -8.50 -9.57
CA GLU A 59 3.59 -9.01 -9.78
C GLU A 59 3.88 -10.27 -8.96
N LEU A 60 3.35 -10.36 -7.73
CA LEU A 60 3.65 -11.47 -6.84
C LEU A 60 2.73 -12.67 -7.01
N HIS A 61 1.42 -12.44 -7.11
CA HIS A 61 0.41 -13.50 -7.08
C HIS A 61 -0.23 -13.76 -8.45
N GLY A 62 -0.03 -12.89 -9.43
CA GLY A 62 -0.74 -12.97 -10.71
C GLY A 62 -2.25 -12.71 -10.59
N ASP A 63 -2.72 -12.26 -9.43
CA ASP A 63 -4.13 -12.04 -9.12
C ASP A 63 -4.61 -10.72 -9.72
N LYS A 64 -5.05 -10.81 -10.98
CA LYS A 64 -5.50 -9.67 -11.76
C LYS A 64 -6.80 -9.06 -11.21
N GLU A 65 -7.73 -9.88 -10.71
CA GLU A 65 -9.01 -9.38 -10.18
C GLU A 65 -8.79 -8.51 -8.95
N ARG A 66 -7.98 -9.00 -7.98
CA ARG A 66 -7.67 -8.19 -6.80
C ARG A 66 -6.91 -6.93 -7.17
N ALA A 67 -5.90 -7.04 -8.05
CA ALA A 67 -5.13 -5.88 -8.48
C ALA A 67 -6.01 -4.82 -9.18
N GLU A 68 -6.90 -5.25 -10.07
CA GLU A 68 -7.82 -4.35 -10.77
C GLU A 68 -8.73 -3.59 -9.80
N GLY A 69 -9.27 -4.27 -8.77
CA GLY A 69 -10.08 -3.61 -7.75
C GLY A 69 -9.35 -2.47 -7.03
N TYR A 70 -8.07 -2.66 -6.70
CA TYR A 70 -7.25 -1.60 -6.08
C TYR A 70 -6.89 -0.48 -7.06
N PHE A 71 -6.59 -0.80 -8.33
CA PHE A 71 -6.36 0.23 -9.35
C PHE A 71 -7.61 1.10 -9.60
N GLN A 72 -8.78 0.48 -9.72
CA GLN A 72 -10.04 1.21 -9.90
C GLN A 72 -10.30 2.16 -8.72
N ARG A 73 -10.06 1.71 -7.48
CA ARG A 73 -10.13 2.57 -6.30
C ARG A 73 -9.12 3.72 -6.36
N GLY A 74 -7.90 3.47 -6.83
CA GLY A 74 -6.87 4.49 -6.98
C GLY A 74 -7.25 5.58 -7.99
N VAL A 75 -7.89 5.19 -9.10
CA VAL A 75 -8.42 6.13 -10.10
C VAL A 75 -9.59 6.94 -9.55
N GLN A 76 -10.49 6.32 -8.78
CA GLN A 76 -11.60 7.01 -8.11
C GLN A 76 -11.08 8.05 -7.10
N ALA A 77 -10.11 7.66 -6.28
CA ALA A 77 -9.42 8.55 -5.35
C ALA A 77 -8.84 9.78 -6.05
N ALA A 78 -8.06 9.57 -7.12
CA ALA A 78 -7.43 10.66 -7.88
C ALA A 78 -8.43 11.56 -8.64
N SER A 79 -9.65 11.08 -8.89
CA SER A 79 -10.71 11.86 -9.55
C SER A 79 -11.61 12.60 -8.57
N GLN A 80 -11.74 12.14 -7.32
CA GLN A 80 -12.43 12.85 -6.24
C GLN A 80 -11.61 14.02 -5.69
N ASP A 81 -10.28 13.98 -5.79
CA ASP A 81 -9.36 15.06 -5.37
C ASP A 81 -9.41 16.31 -6.30
N ARG A 82 -10.22 16.29 -7.37
CA ARG A 82 -10.30 17.34 -8.41
C ARG A 82 -11.48 18.31 -8.30
N TYR A 83 -12.17 18.38 -7.16
CA TYR A 83 -13.36 19.26 -6.98
C TYR A 83 -13.22 20.27 -5.86
#